data_AF-A0A7M3SA23-F1
#
_entry.id   AF-A0A7M3SA23-F1
#
_cell.length_a   1.000
_cell.length_b   1.000
_cell.length_c   1.000
_cell.angle_alpha   90.00
_cell.angle_beta   90.00
_cell.angle_gamma   90.00
#
_symmetry.space_group_name_H-M   'P 1'
#
loop_
_entity.id
_entity.type
_entity.pdbx_description
1 polymer ?
#
loop_
_entity_poly.entity_id
_entity_poly.type
_entity_poly.pdbx_seq_one_letter_code
_entity_poly.pdbx_strand_id
1 'polypeptide(L)'
;MIDWNATAAWIALVVTLVISLLVPLVTAIINNKHQLEVKKIDMLQSAYNDYNLKMRTVFEDYINWTSKELTYRSDLVQTASYLKSYHELYFYVPKELWDKLEYMNHVIYTDNVHAKDEFLLLVRELADILEKQEKSSPQ
;
A
#
# COMPACT_ATOMS: atom_id res chain seq x y z
N MET A 1 -7.40 -64.79 37.89
CA MET A 1 -6.31 -63.79 37.93
C MET A 1 -6.61 -62.83 36.79
N ILE A 2 -6.75 -61.52 37.04
CA ILE A 2 -7.00 -60.56 35.95
C ILE A 2 -5.72 -60.48 35.11
N ASP A 3 -5.82 -60.72 33.79
CA ASP A 3 -4.71 -60.57 32.86
C ASP A 3 -4.42 -59.09 32.58
N TRP A 4 -3.67 -58.49 33.50
CA TRP A 4 -3.29 -57.07 33.47
C TRP A 4 -2.68 -56.62 32.14
N ASN A 5 -1.92 -57.50 31.48
CA ASN A 5 -1.31 -57.23 30.19
C ASN A 5 -2.36 -57.03 29.07
N ALA A 6 -3.41 -57.87 29.05
CA ALA A 6 -4.48 -57.75 28.07
C ALA A 6 -5.32 -56.49 28.32
N THR A 7 -5.63 -56.17 29.57
CA THR A 7 -6.38 -54.94 29.93
C THR A 7 -5.59 -53.68 29.58
N ALA A 8 -4.27 -53.67 29.83
CA ALA A 8 -3.41 -52.54 29.46
C ALA A 8 -3.34 -52.33 27.94
N ALA A 9 -3.27 -53.40 27.14
CA ALA A 9 -3.26 -53.31 25.69
C ALA A 9 -4.54 -52.68 25.13
N TRP A 10 -5.71 -53.07 25.64
CA TRP A 10 -6.99 -52.48 25.23
C TRP A 10 -7.12 -51.00 25.62
N ILE A 11 -6.66 -50.62 26.82
CA ILE A 11 -6.64 -49.21 27.25
C ILE A 11 -5.75 -48.37 26.34
N ALA A 12 -4.54 -48.85 26.03
CA ALA A 12 -3.62 -48.16 25.13
C ALA A 12 -4.23 -47.96 23.72
N LEU A 13 -4.95 -48.96 23.21
CA LEU A 13 -5.61 -48.91 21.92
C LEU A 13 -6.72 -47.86 21.88
N VAL A 14 -7.57 -47.83 22.92
CA VAL A 14 -8.63 -46.82 23.06
C VAL A 14 -8.06 -45.41 23.19
N VAL A 15 -7.03 -45.22 24.03
CA VAL A 15 -6.38 -43.91 24.19
C VAL A 15 -5.75 -43.44 22.88
N THR A 16 -5.08 -44.33 22.15
CA THR A 16 -4.46 -44.00 20.85
C THR A 16 -5.50 -43.61 19.81
N LEU A 17 -6.65 -44.30 19.75
CA LEU A 17 -7.76 -43.95 18.86
C LEU A 17 -8.39 -42.61 19.21
N VAL A 18 -8.55 -42.31 20.50
CA VAL A 18 -9.10 -41.02 20.93
C VAL A 18 -8.14 -39.88 20.58
N ILE A 19 -6.83 -40.05 20.85
CA ILE A 19 -5.82 -39.05 20.53
C ILE A 19 -5.71 -38.85 19.00
N SER A 20 -5.74 -39.93 18.21
CA SER A 20 -5.62 -39.84 16.75
C SER A 20 -6.78 -39.11 16.08
N LEU A 21 -7.95 -39.04 16.73
CA LEU A 21 -9.10 -38.27 16.26
C LEU A 21 -9.11 -36.83 16.79
N LEU A 22 -8.75 -36.63 18.05
CA LEU A 22 -8.79 -35.32 18.69
C LEU A 22 -7.63 -34.41 18.26
N VAL A 23 -6.43 -34.97 18.06
CA VAL A 23 -5.25 -34.18 17.70
C VAL A 23 -5.39 -33.49 16.34
N PRO A 24 -5.84 -34.17 15.26
CA PRO A 24 -6.12 -33.50 13.99
C PRO A 24 -7.21 -32.44 14.11
N LEU A 25 -8.23 -32.65 14.94
CA LEU A 25 -9.32 -31.68 15.14
C LEU A 25 -8.82 -30.39 15.82
N VAL A 26 -8.09 -30.52 16.93
CA VAL A 26 -7.49 -29.37 17.62
C VAL A 26 -6.51 -28.65 16.70
N THR A 27 -5.66 -29.40 16.01
CA THR A 27 -4.71 -28.85 15.03
C THR A 27 -5.44 -28.11 13.91
N ALA A 28 -6.54 -28.64 13.39
CA ALA A 28 -7.33 -28.00 12.34
C ALA A 28 -7.96 -26.68 12.82
N ILE A 29 -8.46 -26.61 14.05
CA ILE A 29 -9.01 -25.39 14.63
C ILE A 29 -7.93 -24.31 14.77
N ILE A 30 -6.78 -24.69 15.33
CA ILE A 30 -5.63 -23.79 15.50
C ILE A 30 -5.14 -23.28 14.13
N ASN A 31 -4.97 -24.19 13.17
CA ASN A 31 -4.50 -23.88 11.83
C ASN A 31 -5.48 -22.94 11.10
N ASN A 32 -6.78 -23.19 11.20
CA ASN A 32 -7.79 -22.32 10.58
C ASN A 32 -7.77 -20.91 11.18
N LYS A 33 -7.68 -20.79 12.52
CA LYS A 33 -7.58 -19.48 13.17
C LYS A 33 -6.33 -18.73 12.70
N HIS A 34 -5.19 -19.41 12.67
CA HIS A 34 -3.94 -18.80 12.22
C HIS A 34 -4.01 -18.37 10.74
N GLN A 35 -4.54 -19.22 9.85
CA GLN A 35 -4.72 -18.88 8.44
C GLN A 35 -5.65 -17.69 8.23
N LEU A 36 -6.71 -17.55 9.04
CA LEU A 36 -7.58 -16.37 8.98
C LEU A 36 -6.85 -15.09 9.41
N GLU A 37 -6.03 -15.15 10.46
CA GLU A 37 -5.23 -14.02 10.91
C GLU A 37 -4.16 -13.61 9.88
N VAL A 38 -3.43 -14.58 9.32
CA VAL A 38 -2.44 -14.34 8.26
C VAL A 38 -3.11 -13.71 7.04
N LYS A 39 -4.22 -14.29 6.56
CA LYS A 39 -4.95 -13.76 5.41
C LYS A 39 -5.45 -12.33 5.63
N LYS A 40 -5.84 -11.99 6.86
CA LYS A 40 -6.24 -10.62 7.22
C LYS A 40 -5.05 -9.66 7.13
N ILE A 41 -3.88 -10.06 7.64
CA ILE A 41 -2.64 -9.27 7.54
C ILE A 41 -2.26 -9.09 6.07
N ASP A 42 -2.27 -10.16 5.27
CA ASP A 42 -1.97 -10.12 3.84
C ASP A 42 -2.91 -9.16 3.07
N MET A 43 -4.21 -9.16 3.39
CA MET A 43 -5.18 -8.23 2.79
C MET A 43 -4.87 -6.78 3.14
N LEU A 44 -4.53 -6.49 4.39
CA LEU A 44 -4.18 -5.14 4.83
C LEU A 44 -2.87 -4.68 4.17
N GLN A 45 -1.88 -5.56 4.07
CA GLN A 45 -0.62 -5.27 3.40
C GLN A 45 -0.81 -5.07 1.90
N SER A 46 -1.66 -5.88 1.24
CA SER A 46 -2.02 -5.68 -0.16
C SER A 46 -2.67 -4.31 -0.37
N ALA A 47 -3.66 -3.95 0.45
CA ALA A 47 -4.33 -2.65 0.35
C ALA A 47 -3.36 -1.47 0.59
N TYR A 48 -2.44 -1.62 1.55
CA TYR A 48 -1.38 -0.64 1.80
C TYR A 48 -0.44 -0.49 0.59
N ASN A 49 0.00 -1.61 0.02
CA ASN A 49 0.87 -1.63 -1.16
C ASN A 49 0.16 -1.02 -2.38
N ASP A 50 -1.11 -1.35 -2.62
CA ASP A 50 -1.90 -0.81 -3.72
C ASP A 50 -2.08 0.71 -3.59
N TYR A 51 -2.36 1.19 -2.38
CA TYR A 51 -2.45 2.63 -2.10
C TYR A 51 -1.14 3.35 -2.39
N ASN A 52 -0.01 2.82 -1.90
CA ASN A 52 1.31 3.44 -2.10
C ASN A 52 1.77 3.38 -3.55
N LEU A 53 1.50 2.27 -4.25
CA LEU A 53 1.76 2.16 -5.68
C LEU A 53 0.97 3.22 -6.44
N LYS A 54 -0.31 3.39 -6.10
CA LYS A 54 -1.16 4.40 -6.75
C LYS A 54 -0.68 5.83 -6.47
N MET A 55 -0.33 6.14 -5.22
CA MET A 55 0.26 7.42 -4.85
C MET A 55 1.52 7.72 -5.66
N ARG A 56 2.44 6.75 -5.74
CA ARG A 56 3.67 6.86 -6.52
C ARG A 56 3.38 7.13 -7.99
N THR A 57 2.45 6.39 -8.60
CA THR A 57 2.05 6.61 -9.99
C THR A 57 1.51 8.02 -10.20
N VAL A 58 0.65 8.52 -9.30
CA VAL A 58 0.10 9.88 -9.40
C VAL A 58 1.20 10.94 -9.31
N PHE A 59 2.17 10.76 -8.41
CA PHE A 59 3.28 11.70 -8.27
C PHE A 59 4.18 11.68 -9.51
N GLU A 60 4.53 10.50 -10.01
CA GLU A 60 5.32 10.33 -11.24
C GLU A 60 4.60 10.93 -12.47
N ASP A 61 3.29 10.71 -12.60
CA ASP A 61 2.46 11.28 -13.67
C ASP A 61 2.42 12.80 -13.59
N TYR A 62 2.21 13.37 -12.40
CA TYR A 62 2.25 14.81 -12.22
C TYR A 62 3.60 15.40 -12.61
N ILE A 63 4.69 14.78 -12.16
CA ILE A 63 6.06 15.23 -12.48
C ILE A 63 6.28 15.20 -13.99
N ASN A 64 5.92 14.10 -14.64
CA ASN A 64 6.08 13.91 -16.08
C ASN A 64 5.27 14.93 -16.90
N TRP A 65 3.98 15.09 -16.60
CA TRP A 65 3.11 15.98 -17.36
C TRP A 65 3.41 17.46 -17.10
N THR A 66 3.72 17.84 -15.86
CA THR A 66 4.15 19.20 -15.54
C THR A 66 5.46 19.56 -16.23
N SER A 67 6.43 18.63 -16.25
CA SER A 67 7.70 18.85 -16.96
C SER A 67 7.49 19.10 -18.44
N LYS A 68 6.55 18.38 -19.06
CA LYS A 68 6.19 18.58 -20.48
C LYS A 68 5.52 19.93 -20.71
N GLU A 69 4.54 20.29 -19.86
CA GLU A 69 3.82 21.56 -19.90
C GLU A 69 4.79 22.76 -19.77
N LEU A 70 5.86 22.61 -18.98
CA LEU A 70 6.89 23.64 -18.77
C LEU A 70 7.93 23.75 -19.89
N THR A 71 8.10 22.70 -20.69
CA THR A 71 9.21 22.60 -21.67
C THR A 71 8.77 22.86 -23.10
N TYR A 72 7.54 22.48 -23.45
CA TYR A 72 7.04 22.54 -24.82
C TYR A 72 5.86 23.49 -24.94
N ARG A 73 5.51 23.87 -26.18
CA ARG A 73 4.18 24.43 -26.43
C ARG A 73 3.17 23.31 -26.26
N SER A 74 2.39 23.36 -25.19
CA SER A 74 1.38 22.36 -24.88
C SER A 74 0.28 22.29 -25.93
N ASP A 75 -0.08 21.07 -26.30
CA ASP A 75 -1.32 20.79 -27.01
C ASP A 75 -2.45 20.46 -26.00
N LEU A 76 -3.68 20.36 -26.50
CA LEU A 76 -4.85 20.06 -25.67
C LEU A 76 -4.73 18.73 -24.91
N VAL A 77 -4.04 17.74 -25.47
CA VAL A 77 -3.88 16.41 -24.84
C VAL A 77 -2.90 16.50 -23.67
N GLN A 78 -1.81 17.24 -23.84
CA GLN A 78 -0.82 17.50 -22.82
C GLN A 78 -1.42 18.27 -21.65
N THR A 79 -2.12 19.38 -21.93
CA THR A 79 -2.79 20.18 -20.89
C THR A 79 -3.87 19.37 -20.17
N ALA A 80 -4.65 18.55 -20.88
CA ALA A 80 -5.65 17.68 -20.23
C ALA A 80 -4.99 16.63 -19.32
N SER A 81 -3.85 16.07 -19.74
CA SER A 81 -3.11 15.08 -18.95
C SER A 81 -2.47 15.71 -17.71
N TYR A 82 -1.94 16.93 -17.84
CA TYR A 82 -1.46 17.73 -16.72
C TYR A 82 -2.58 18.04 -15.73
N LEU A 83 -3.72 18.57 -16.20
CA LEU A 83 -4.85 18.90 -15.31
C LEU A 83 -5.36 17.65 -14.58
N LYS A 84 -5.41 16.51 -15.26
CA LYS A 84 -5.78 15.24 -14.63
C LYS A 84 -4.82 14.90 -13.49
N SER A 85 -3.52 14.85 -13.74
CA SER A 85 -2.53 14.47 -12.73
C SER A 85 -2.43 15.51 -11.59
N TYR A 86 -2.63 16.80 -11.90
CA TYR A 86 -2.75 17.88 -10.93
C TYR A 86 -3.92 17.65 -9.96
N HIS A 87 -5.12 17.34 -10.46
CA HIS A 87 -6.26 17.06 -9.59
C HIS A 87 -6.09 15.76 -8.80
N GLU A 88 -5.44 14.74 -9.37
CA GLU A 88 -5.18 13.47 -8.69
C GLU A 88 -4.23 13.63 -7.49
N LEU A 89 -3.33 14.62 -7.48
CA LEU A 89 -2.45 14.89 -6.34
C LEU A 89 -3.21 15.13 -5.04
N TYR A 90 -4.36 15.82 -5.09
CA TYR A 90 -5.13 16.20 -3.90
C TYR A 90 -5.60 15.01 -3.06
N PHE A 91 -5.66 13.81 -3.63
CA PHE A 91 -6.01 12.59 -2.88
C PHE A 91 -4.87 12.08 -1.99
N TYR A 92 -3.63 12.47 -2.28
CA TYR A 92 -2.43 11.88 -1.70
C TYR A 92 -1.51 12.88 -1.03
N VAL A 93 -1.64 14.18 -1.35
CA VAL A 93 -0.83 15.24 -0.72
C VAL A 93 -1.48 15.77 0.57
N PRO A 94 -0.65 16.13 1.58
CA PRO A 94 -1.12 16.81 2.78
C PRO A 94 -1.74 18.18 2.43
N LYS A 95 -2.70 18.64 3.24
CA LYS A 95 -3.44 19.89 2.98
C LYS A 95 -2.54 21.12 3.01
N GLU A 96 -1.46 21.05 3.77
CA GLU A 96 -0.42 22.07 3.89
C GLU A 96 0.24 22.38 2.54
N LEU A 97 0.17 21.46 1.58
CA LEU A 97 0.71 21.64 0.22
C LEU A 97 -0.31 22.19 -0.80
N TRP A 98 -1.58 22.30 -0.45
CA TRP A 98 -2.63 22.67 -1.42
C TRP A 98 -2.42 24.08 -1.97
N ASP A 99 -2.15 25.07 -1.11
CA ASP A 99 -1.87 26.45 -1.54
C ASP A 99 -0.67 26.51 -2.50
N LYS A 100 0.36 25.67 -2.26
CA LYS A 100 1.54 25.59 -3.12
C LYS A 100 1.23 24.95 -4.47
N LEU A 101 0.35 23.96 -4.51
CA LEU A 101 -0.16 23.35 -5.74
C LEU A 101 -1.01 24.33 -6.56
N GLU A 102 -1.88 25.09 -5.91
CA GLU A 102 -2.66 26.15 -6.56
C GLU A 102 -1.76 27.24 -7.14
N TYR A 103 -0.78 27.70 -6.36
CA TYR A 103 0.22 28.64 -6.83
C TYR A 103 1.00 28.09 -8.03
N MET A 104 1.45 26.84 -7.97
CA MET A 104 2.17 26.18 -9.06
C MET A 104 1.35 26.13 -10.35
N ASN A 105 0.06 25.76 -10.27
CA ASN A 105 -0.84 25.75 -11.42
C ASN A 105 -1.05 27.16 -12.00
N HIS A 106 -1.10 28.19 -11.15
CA HIS A 106 -1.18 29.57 -11.62
C HIS A 106 0.10 30.00 -12.37
N VAL A 107 1.28 29.73 -11.79
CA VAL A 107 2.57 30.21 -12.30
C VAL A 107 2.99 29.50 -13.59
N ILE A 108 2.57 28.25 -13.82
CA ILE A 108 2.76 27.54 -15.09
C ILE A 108 2.29 28.35 -16.31
N TYR A 109 1.19 29.09 -16.16
CA TYR A 109 0.58 29.84 -17.26
C TYR A 109 0.95 31.32 -17.30
N THR A 110 1.55 31.86 -16.22
CA THR A 110 1.86 33.29 -16.11
C THR A 110 3.35 33.59 -16.17
N ASP A 111 4.21 32.71 -15.64
CA ASP A 111 5.65 32.93 -15.56
C ASP A 111 6.45 31.61 -15.61
N ASN A 112 6.81 31.18 -16.82
CA ASN A 112 7.49 29.89 -17.05
C ASN A 112 8.86 29.80 -16.36
N VAL A 113 9.58 30.91 -16.17
CA VAL A 113 10.91 30.89 -15.54
C VAL A 113 10.76 30.59 -14.06
N HIS A 114 9.90 31.33 -13.36
CA HIS A 114 9.61 31.08 -11.95
C HIS A 114 8.91 29.73 -11.73
N ALA A 115 8.08 29.29 -12.68
CA ALA A 115 7.41 28.00 -12.60
C ALA A 115 8.41 26.83 -12.50
N LYS A 116 9.55 26.90 -13.19
CA LYS A 116 10.56 25.82 -13.15
C LYS A 116 11.22 25.70 -11.79
N ASP A 117 11.54 26.83 -11.15
CA ASP A 117 12.14 26.85 -9.83
C ASP A 117 11.16 26.34 -8.77
N GLU A 118 9.91 26.80 -8.82
CA GLU A 118 8.85 26.35 -7.93
C GLU A 118 8.49 24.87 -8.12
N PHE A 119 8.48 24.42 -9.37
CA PHE A 119 8.29 23.01 -9.68
C PHE A 119 9.35 22.15 -8.99
N LEU A 120 10.62 22.53 -9.08
CA LEU A 120 11.70 21.79 -8.45
C LEU A 120 11.52 21.69 -6.94
N LEU A 121 11.08 22.76 -6.28
CA LEU A 121 10.78 22.75 -4.84
C LEU A 121 9.61 21.81 -4.53
N LEU A 122 8.56 21.82 -5.35
CA LEU A 122 7.41 20.93 -5.16
C LEU A 122 7.79 19.46 -5.37
N VAL A 123 8.61 19.15 -6.37
CA VAL A 123 9.13 17.79 -6.61
C VAL A 123 9.90 17.26 -5.40
N ARG A 124 10.70 18.11 -4.74
CA ARG A 124 11.41 17.71 -3.51
C ARG A 124 10.45 17.35 -2.39
N GLU A 125 9.39 18.15 -2.19
CA GLU A 125 8.40 17.86 -1.15
C GLU A 125 7.60 16.57 -1.45
N LEU A 126 7.26 16.33 -2.71
CA LEU A 126 6.63 15.08 -3.13
C LEU A 126 7.56 13.87 -2.91
N ALA A 127 8.86 14.02 -3.17
CA ALA A 127 9.85 12.98 -2.91
C ALA A 127 9.99 12.69 -1.41
N ASP A 128 10.01 13.72 -0.56
CA ASP A 128 10.04 13.57 0.90
C ASP A 128 8.80 12.85 1.42
N ILE A 129 7.62 13.10 0.83
CA ILE A 129 6.38 12.38 1.16
C ILE A 129 6.53 10.89 0.81
N LEU A 130 7.01 10.58 -0.40
CA LEU A 130 7.23 9.18 -0.82
C LEU A 130 8.22 8.47 0.11
N GLU A 131 9.34 9.10 0.44
CA GLU A 131 10.37 8.50 1.32
C GLU A 131 9.82 8.23 2.73
N LYS A 132 9.02 9.17 3.28
CA LYS A 132 8.39 8.98 4.60
C LYS A 132 7.40 7.81 4.58
N GLN A 133 6.62 7.66 3.50
CA GLN A 133 5.65 6.58 3.35
C GLN A 133 6.32 5.21 3.17
N GLU A 134 7.45 5.15 2.46
CA GLU A 134 8.23 3.92 2.33
C GLU A 134 8.80 3.48 3.69
N LYS A 135 9.31 4.43 4.49
CA LYS A 135 9.83 4.17 5.84
C LYS A 135 8.76 3.79 6.85
N SER A 136 7.49 4.18 6.65
CA SER A 136 6.37 3.81 7.52
C SER A 136 5.73 2.46 7.18
N SER A 137 6.21 1.76 6.15
CA SER A 137 5.69 0.43 5.80
C SER A 137 5.83 -0.53 6.98
N PRO A 138 4.76 -1.24 7.37
CA PRO A 138 4.90 -2.36 8.29
C PRO A 138 5.87 -3.38 7.65
N GLN A 139 6.96 -3.71 8.37
CA GLN A 139 7.88 -4.78 8.01
C GLN A 139 7.30 -6.14 8.38
#